data_AF-A0A1F4NQC9-F1
#
_entry.id   AF-A0A1F4NQC9-F1
#
_cell.length_a   1.000
_cell.length_b   1.000
_cell.length_c   1.000
_cell.angle_alpha   90.00
_cell.angle_beta   90.00
_cell.angle_gamma   90.00
#
_symmetry.space_group_name_H-M   'P 1'
#
loop_
_entity.id
_entity.type
_entity.pdbx_description
1 polymer ?
#
loop_
_entity_poly.entity_id
_entity_poly.type
_entity_poly.pdbx_seq_one_letter_code
_entity_poly.pdbx_strand_id
1 'polypeptide(L)'
;MLIKLEKFGAILMSRPAGRDAALALQSQLTDISSGESLEIDFAGVNAFAPSWGDEFLRPLFEKYPGRVTLLNTTNPSVKATLEILGYQ
;
A
#
# COMPACT_ATOMS: atom_id res chain seq x y z
N MET A 1 -4.83 -12.22 1.43
CA MET A 1 -4.97 -11.25 2.54
C MET A 1 -5.30 -9.87 1.98
N LEU A 2 -6.30 -9.19 2.55
CA LEU A 2 -6.73 -7.84 2.13
C LEU A 2 -6.32 -6.76 3.15
N ILE A 3 -5.61 -5.74 2.69
CA ILE A 3 -5.22 -4.56 3.49
C ILE A 3 -5.96 -3.34 2.98
N LYS A 4 -6.81 -2.78 3.82
CA LYS A 4 -7.55 -1.55 3.53
C LYS A 4 -6.74 -0.33 3.98
N LEU A 5 -6.33 0.52 3.04
CA LEU A 5 -5.50 1.68 3.34
C LEU A 5 -6.25 2.78 4.10
N GLU A 6 -7.57 2.85 3.98
CA GLU A 6 -8.41 3.76 4.80
C GLU A 6 -8.21 3.57 6.32
N LYS A 7 -7.75 2.38 6.77
CA LYS A 7 -7.44 2.13 8.18
C LYS A 7 -6.27 2.97 8.70
N PHE A 8 -5.41 3.47 7.81
CA PHE A 8 -4.32 4.40 8.13
C PHE A 8 -4.71 5.87 7.92
N GLY A 9 -5.94 6.12 7.46
CA GLY A 9 -6.51 7.44 7.19
C GLY A 9 -6.92 7.62 5.73
N ALA A 10 -7.72 8.66 5.47
CA ALA A 10 -8.16 9.02 4.11
C ALA A 10 -7.14 9.93 3.37
N ILE A 11 -6.20 10.56 4.09
CA ILE A 11 -5.17 11.46 3.54
C ILE A 11 -3.80 10.93 3.95
N LEU A 12 -3.07 10.37 2.98
CA LEU A 12 -1.83 9.62 3.19
C LEU A 12 -0.65 10.40 2.56
N MET A 13 -0.16 11.41 3.27
CA MET A 13 0.81 12.39 2.73
C MET A 13 2.19 12.39 3.40
N SER A 14 2.26 11.94 4.65
CA SER A 14 3.46 12.06 5.49
C SER A 14 4.39 10.84 5.33
N ARG A 15 5.64 11.06 4.90
CA ARG A 15 6.64 9.98 4.80
C ARG A 15 6.83 9.21 6.13
N PRO A 16 7.03 9.88 7.29
CA PRO A 16 7.07 9.19 8.59
C PRO A 16 5.84 8.31 8.85
N ALA A 17 4.64 8.81 8.54
CA ALA A 17 3.41 8.02 8.72
C ALA A 17 3.32 6.80 7.80
N GLY A 18 3.88 6.88 6.59
CA GLY A 18 3.98 5.74 5.67
C GLY A 18 4.89 4.64 6.22
N ARG A 19 6.03 5.05 6.79
CA ARG A 19 6.95 4.12 7.48
C ARG A 19 6.27 3.48 8.70
N ASP A 20 5.59 4.26 9.53
CA ASP A 20 4.91 3.74 10.72
C ASP A 20 3.79 2.76 10.33
N ALA A 21 3.03 3.07 9.28
CA ALA A 21 2.01 2.18 8.74
C ALA A 21 2.61 0.85 8.22
N ALA A 22 3.74 0.91 7.52
CA ALA A 22 4.45 -0.28 7.04
C ALA A 22 4.93 -1.16 8.19
N LEU A 23 5.49 -0.55 9.26
CA LEU A 23 5.92 -1.25 10.47
C LEU A 23 4.75 -1.90 11.21
N ALA A 24 3.65 -1.16 11.39
CA ALA A 24 2.44 -1.66 12.04
C ALA A 24 1.82 -2.86 11.29
N LEU A 25 2.00 -2.91 9.97
CA LEU A 25 1.52 -4.00 9.14
C LEU A 25 2.36 -5.28 9.28
N GLN A 26 3.64 -5.19 9.65
CA GLN A 26 4.54 -6.36 9.67
C GLN A 26 4.03 -7.51 10.55
N SER A 27 3.41 -7.20 11.69
CA SER A 27 2.84 -8.20 12.61
C SER A 27 1.62 -8.93 12.05
N GLN A 28 0.96 -8.37 11.03
CA GLN A 28 -0.17 -9.01 10.36
C GLN A 28 0.28 -9.86 9.16
N LEU A 29 1.51 -9.66 8.69
CA LEU A 29 2.08 -10.31 7.52
C LEU A 29 2.88 -11.59 7.84
N THR A 30 3.02 -11.94 9.13
CA THR A 30 3.78 -13.11 9.59
C THR A 30 3.16 -14.45 9.16
N ASP A 31 1.84 -14.49 8.94
CA ASP A 31 1.10 -15.72 8.64
C ASP A 31 0.65 -15.84 7.18
N ILE A 32 1.12 -14.97 6.28
CA ILE A 32 0.85 -15.13 4.84
C ILE A 32 1.49 -16.43 4.36
N SER A 33 0.64 -17.39 4.03
CA SER A 33 1.05 -18.71 3.52
C SER A 33 1.82 -18.59 2.20
N SER A 34 2.65 -19.61 1.90
CA SER A 34 3.35 -19.72 0.61
C SER A 34 2.31 -19.92 -0.50
N GLY A 35 1.95 -18.84 -1.19
CA GLY A 35 0.97 -18.86 -2.28
C GLY A 35 -0.23 -17.95 -2.06
N GLU A 36 -0.41 -17.39 -0.87
CA GLU A 36 -1.43 -16.38 -0.65
C GLU A 36 -1.01 -15.03 -1.26
N SER A 37 -1.95 -14.40 -1.97
CA SER A 37 -1.80 -13.05 -2.52
C SER A 37 -2.11 -11.97 -1.49
N LEU A 38 -1.40 -10.85 -1.58
CA LEU A 38 -1.60 -9.64 -0.80
C LEU A 38 -2.34 -8.62 -1.66
N GLU A 39 -3.54 -8.24 -1.23
CA GLU A 39 -4.36 -7.24 -1.90
C GLU A 39 -4.31 -5.94 -1.12
N ILE A 40 -3.93 -4.85 -1.78
CA ILE A 40 -3.86 -3.50 -1.21
C ILE A 40 -5.01 -2.69 -1.78
N ASP A 41 -5.95 -2.34 -0.91
CA ASP A 41 -7.20 -1.68 -1.28
C ASP A 41 -7.16 -0.19 -0.93
N PHE A 42 -7.27 0.64 -1.97
CA PHE A 42 -7.29 2.10 -1.89
C PHE A 42 -8.70 2.69 -1.72
N ALA A 43 -9.74 1.86 -1.54
CA ALA A 43 -11.06 2.34 -1.17
C ALA A 43 -10.97 3.22 0.10
N GLY A 44 -11.70 4.34 0.09
CA GLY A 44 -11.70 5.32 1.19
C GLY A 44 -10.49 6.26 1.24
N VAL A 45 -9.51 6.10 0.36
CA VAL A 45 -8.37 7.04 0.23
C VAL A 45 -8.77 8.23 -0.66
N ASN A 46 -8.63 9.43 -0.12
CA ASN A 46 -8.88 10.70 -0.82
C ASN A 46 -7.60 11.26 -1.44
N ALA A 47 -6.48 11.21 -0.72
CA ALA A 47 -5.19 11.72 -1.17
C ALA A 47 -4.06 10.77 -0.78
N PHE A 48 -3.11 10.58 -1.69
CA PHE A 48 -2.00 9.63 -1.57
C PHE A 48 -0.74 10.22 -2.19
N ALA A 49 0.29 10.48 -1.38
CA ALA A 49 1.56 11.04 -1.85
C ALA A 49 2.59 9.96 -2.21
N PRO A 50 3.46 10.19 -3.21
CA PRO A 50 4.55 9.27 -3.54
C PRO A 50 5.49 8.99 -2.37
N SER A 51 5.76 9.99 -1.53
CA SER A 51 6.63 9.84 -0.37
C SER A 51 6.06 8.90 0.70
N TRP A 52 4.74 8.83 0.85
CA TRP A 52 4.07 7.88 1.73
C TRP A 52 4.01 6.51 1.07
N GLY A 53 3.58 6.47 -0.20
CA GLY A 53 3.44 5.24 -0.98
C GLY A 53 4.75 4.47 -1.12
N ASP A 54 5.88 5.17 -1.25
CA ASP A 54 7.19 4.54 -1.34
C ASP A 54 7.56 3.78 -0.06
N GLU A 55 7.35 4.36 1.12
CA GLU A 55 7.65 3.69 2.40
C GLU A 55 6.74 2.49 2.64
N PHE A 56 5.49 2.55 2.19
CA PHE A 56 4.50 1.51 2.45
C PHE A 56 4.52 0.38 1.42
N LEU A 57 4.52 0.71 0.12
CA LEU A 57 4.36 -0.29 -0.95
C LEU A 57 5.68 -0.99 -1.28
N ARG A 58 6.80 -0.27 -1.35
CA ARG A 58 8.10 -0.84 -1.72
C ARG A 58 8.47 -2.11 -0.93
N PRO A 59 8.44 -2.12 0.42
CA PRO A 59 8.78 -3.32 1.18
C PRO A 59 7.82 -4.49 0.93
N LEU A 60 6.57 -4.22 0.56
CA LEU A 60 5.59 -5.27 0.23
C LEU A 60 5.89 -5.91 -1.12
N PHE A 61 6.17 -5.10 -2.15
CA PHE A 61 6.55 -5.61 -3.46
C PHE A 61 7.90 -6.34 -3.44
N GLU A 62 8.86 -5.88 -2.64
CA GLU A 62 10.14 -6.56 -2.43
C GLU A 62 9.98 -7.90 -1.70
N LYS A 63 9.13 -7.96 -0.66
CA LYS A 63 8.92 -9.17 0.14
C LYS A 63 8.00 -10.19 -0.53
N TYR A 64 7.05 -9.75 -1.35
CA TYR A 64 6.02 -10.59 -1.98
C TYR A 64 5.99 -10.41 -3.51
N PRO A 65 7.11 -10.68 -4.22
CA PRO A 65 7.21 -10.43 -5.66
C PRO A 65 6.14 -11.23 -6.43
N GLY A 66 5.41 -10.54 -7.31
CA GLY A 66 4.34 -11.13 -8.12
C GLY A 66 3.08 -11.54 -7.33
N ARG A 67 3.02 -11.23 -6.03
CA ARG A 67 1.88 -11.57 -5.15
C ARG A 67 1.18 -10.36 -4.56
N VAL A 68 1.56 -9.14 -4.95
CA VAL A 68 0.87 -7.91 -4.54
C VAL A 68 -0.06 -7.46 -5.65
N THR A 69 -1.34 -7.26 -5.34
CA THR A 69 -2.36 -6.73 -6.25
C THR A 69 -2.91 -5.43 -5.68
N LEU A 70 -3.08 -4.41 -6.53
CA LEU A 70 -3.61 -3.11 -6.15
C LEU A 70 -5.08 -3.00 -6.57
N LEU A 71 -5.96 -2.66 -5.63
CA LEU A 71 -7.41 -2.56 -5.84
C LEU A 71 -7.89 -1.12 -5.67
N ASN A 72 -9.00 -0.76 -6.34
CA ASN A 72 -9.64 0.56 -6.25
C ASN A 72 -8.69 1.74 -6.57
N THR A 73 -7.85 1.58 -7.58
CA THR A 73 -6.82 2.55 -8.00
C THR A 73 -7.34 3.69 -8.89
N THR A 74 -8.67 3.83 -9.05
CA THR A 74 -9.29 4.82 -9.95
C THR A 74 -9.26 6.25 -9.41
N ASN A 75 -8.96 6.46 -8.13
CA ASN A 75 -8.76 7.80 -7.57
C ASN A 75 -7.59 8.50 -8.29
N PRO A 76 -7.75 9.73 -8.83
CA PRO A 76 -6.69 10.42 -9.56
C PRO A 76 -5.39 10.63 -8.77
N SER A 77 -5.48 10.92 -7.46
CA SER A 77 -4.30 11.05 -6.59
C SER A 77 -3.60 9.71 -6.42
N VAL A 78 -4.36 8.61 -6.30
CA VAL A 78 -3.79 7.26 -6.20
C VAL A 78 -3.09 6.90 -7.51
N LYS A 79 -3.79 7.02 -8.63
CA LYS A 79 -3.27 6.70 -9.96
C LYS A 79 -1.97 7.45 -10.28
N ALA A 80 -1.95 8.77 -10.11
CA ALA A 80 -0.77 9.59 -10.38
C ALA A 80 0.43 9.15 -9.52
N THR A 81 0.19 8.82 -8.25
CA THR A 81 1.25 8.35 -7.37
C THR A 81 1.77 6.96 -7.75
N LEU A 82 0.89 6.02 -8.12
CA LEU A 82 1.32 4.70 -8.59
C LEU A 82 2.14 4.82 -9.87
N GLU A 83 1.74 5.68 -10.81
CA GLU A 83 2.51 5.98 -12.02
C GLU A 83 3.90 6.55 -11.70
N ILE A 84 4.00 7.50 -10.76
CA ILE A 84 5.28 8.07 -10.31
C ILE A 84 6.20 7.00 -9.71
N LEU A 85 5.63 6.06 -8.95
CA LEU A 85 6.37 4.98 -8.29
C LEU A 85 6.65 3.78 -9.21
N GLY A 86 6.06 3.75 -10.41
CA GLY A 86 6.21 2.65 -11.37
C GLY A 86 5.38 1.40 -11.06
N TYR A 87 4.29 1.54 -10.30
CA TYR A 87 3.33 0.46 -10.06
C TYR A 87 2.17 0.56 -11.06
N GLN A 88 1.77 -0.57 -11.65
CA GLN A 88 0.65 -0.67 -12.61
C GLN A 88 -0.39 -1.68 -12.13
#